data_AF-A0AA41YWL9-F1
#
_entry.id   AF-A0AA41YWL9-F1
#
_cell.length_a   1.000
_cell.length_b   1.000
_cell.length_c   1.000
_cell.angle_alpha   90.00
_cell.angle_beta   90.00
_cell.angle_gamma   90.00
#
_symmetry.space_group_name_H-M   'P 1'
#
loop_
_entity.id
_entity.type
_entity.pdbx_description
1 polymer ?
#
loop_
_entity_poly.entity_id
_entity_poly.type
_entity_poly.pdbx_seq_one_letter_code
_entity_poly.pdbx_strand_id
1 'polypeptide(L)'
;MIVRPASLFLLLSATPVGAHSWYDARCCSGRDCHPVPCDQLRSGTGGMLTFRPTGVQFSKENVLPSQDTQCHICTSRPESDTGYGYCAYVVQGS
;
A
#
# COMPACT_ATOMS: atom_id res chain seq x y z
N MET A 1 48.69 -15.55 28.26
CA MET A 1 48.08 -15.01 27.02
C MET A 1 46.57 -15.03 27.22
N ILE A 2 45.93 -13.86 27.28
CA ILE A 2 44.48 -13.71 27.48
C ILE A 2 43.90 -13.35 26.11
N VAL A 3 43.11 -14.25 25.51
CA VAL A 3 42.31 -13.92 24.32
C VAL A 3 40.90 -13.58 24.80
N ARG A 4 40.49 -12.32 24.65
CA ARG A 4 39.11 -11.87 24.89
C ARG A 4 38.33 -11.90 23.57
N PRO A 5 37.04 -12.24 23.61
CA PRO A 5 36.29 -12.76 22.47
C PRO A 5 35.84 -11.63 21.55
N ALA A 6 36.02 -11.79 20.24
CA ALA A 6 35.36 -10.94 19.27
C ALA A 6 33.94 -11.48 19.06
N SER A 7 32.99 -11.02 19.87
CA SER A 7 31.56 -11.26 19.62
C SER A 7 31.18 -10.59 18.31
N LEU A 8 31.06 -11.39 17.26
CA LEU A 8 30.59 -10.97 15.96
C LEU A 8 29.06 -10.78 16.05
N PHE A 9 28.62 -9.56 16.34
CA PHE A 9 27.21 -9.18 16.20
C PHE A 9 26.88 -9.16 14.70
N LEU A 10 26.25 -10.23 14.22
CA LEU A 10 25.70 -10.32 12.87
C LEU A 10 24.43 -9.44 12.82
N LEU A 11 24.56 -8.22 12.29
CA LEU A 11 23.41 -7.37 12.00
C LEU A 11 22.62 -8.01 10.84
N LEU A 12 21.52 -8.68 11.17
CA LEU A 12 20.59 -9.22 10.18
C LEU A 12 19.87 -8.05 9.51
N SER A 13 20.42 -7.56 8.40
CA SER A 13 19.81 -6.55 7.56
C SER A 13 18.53 -7.12 6.93
N ALA A 14 17.39 -6.82 7.52
CA ALA A 14 16.08 -7.07 6.92
C ALA A 14 15.95 -6.22 5.66
N THR A 15 16.19 -6.81 4.49
CA THR A 15 15.89 -6.16 3.21
C THR A 15 14.39 -6.26 2.98
N PRO A 16 13.62 -5.14 2.96
CA PRO A 16 12.22 -5.19 2.54
C PRO A 16 12.16 -5.28 1.01
N VAL A 17 12.69 -6.36 0.44
CA VAL A 17 12.60 -6.68 -0.99
C VAL A 17 11.32 -7.48 -1.17
N GLY A 18 10.18 -6.81 -1.28
CA GLY A 18 8.91 -7.50 -1.50
C GLY A 18 7.66 -6.65 -1.34
N ALA A 19 7.75 -5.50 -0.69
CA ALA A 19 6.58 -4.64 -0.45
C ALA A 19 5.94 -4.10 -1.75
N HIS A 20 6.63 -4.14 -2.89
CA HIS A 20 6.14 -3.61 -4.17
C HIS A 20 5.87 -4.67 -5.25
N SER A 21 6.29 -5.92 -5.04
CA SER A 21 6.15 -6.98 -6.05
C SER A 21 4.75 -7.61 -6.07
N TRP A 22 3.98 -7.43 -5.00
CA TRP A 22 2.64 -8.01 -4.87
C TRP A 22 1.55 -7.14 -5.52
N TYR A 23 1.84 -5.88 -5.80
CA TYR A 23 0.92 -5.00 -6.52
C TYR A 23 0.86 -5.33 -8.00
N ASP A 24 -0.33 -5.23 -8.57
CA ASP A 24 -0.55 -5.34 -10.00
C ASP A 24 0.24 -4.27 -10.77
N ALA A 25 0.76 -4.66 -11.95
CA ALA A 25 1.51 -3.77 -12.84
C ALA A 25 0.73 -2.51 -13.26
N ARG A 26 -0.61 -2.62 -13.39
CA ARG A 26 -1.49 -1.49 -13.69
C ARG A 26 -1.70 -0.53 -12.52
N CYS A 27 -1.38 -0.98 -11.30
CA CYS A 27 -1.58 -0.27 -10.05
C CYS A 27 -0.26 0.35 -9.58
N CYS A 28 0.34 -0.23 -8.54
CA CYS A 28 1.47 0.31 -7.81
C CYS A 28 2.77 -0.50 -7.96
N SER A 29 2.80 -1.50 -8.85
CA SER A 29 4.06 -2.21 -9.13
C SER A 29 5.12 -1.24 -9.65
N GLY A 30 6.20 -1.06 -8.90
CA GLY A 30 7.26 -0.10 -9.20
C GLY A 30 6.87 1.38 -9.04
N ARG A 31 5.80 1.69 -8.29
CA ARG A 31 5.38 3.05 -7.92
C ARG A 31 5.24 3.17 -6.40
N ASP A 32 5.15 4.40 -5.91
CA ASP A 32 4.93 4.66 -4.50
C ASP A 32 3.51 4.26 -4.10
N CYS A 33 3.42 3.18 -3.33
CA CYS A 33 2.20 2.78 -2.66
C CYS A 33 2.17 3.37 -1.25
N HIS A 34 0.99 3.80 -0.79
CA HIS A 34 0.84 4.40 0.53
C HIS A 34 -0.07 3.53 1.41
N PRO A 35 0.45 2.97 2.52
CA PRO A 35 -0.42 2.37 3.53
C PRO A 35 -1.29 3.45 4.16
N VAL A 36 -2.58 3.16 4.32
CA VAL A 36 -3.57 4.04 4.93
C VAL A 36 -4.41 3.30 5.95
N PRO A 37 -4.93 3.99 6.98
CA PRO A 37 -5.95 3.42 7.85
C PRO A 37 -7.20 3.04 7.05
N CYS A 38 -7.69 1.81 7.20
CA CYS A 38 -8.84 1.31 6.45
C CYS A 38 -10.13 2.10 6.71
N ASP A 39 -10.28 2.70 7.90
CA ASP A 39 -11.41 3.55 8.27
C ASP A 39 -11.44 4.91 7.54
N GLN A 40 -10.34 5.27 6.87
CA GLN A 40 -10.29 6.42 5.96
C GLN A 40 -10.82 6.10 4.56
N LEU A 41 -11.04 4.82 4.23
CA LEU A 41 -11.64 4.38 2.99
C LEU A 41 -13.14 4.15 3.20
N ARG A 42 -13.95 4.93 2.48
CA ARG A 42 -15.41 4.85 2.59
C ARG A 42 -16.00 4.26 1.32
N SER A 43 -16.78 3.20 1.47
CA SER A 43 -17.60 2.65 0.39
C SER A 43 -18.68 3.65 -0.01
N GLY A 44 -18.72 3.98 -1.30
CA GLY A 44 -19.75 4.80 -1.94
C GLY A 44 -20.72 3.94 -2.77
N THR A 45 -21.57 4.61 -3.54
CA THR A 45 -22.55 3.96 -4.41
C THR A 45 -21.86 3.14 -5.51
N GLY A 46 -22.43 1.98 -5.85
CA GLY A 46 -21.95 1.17 -6.98
C GLY A 46 -20.62 0.44 -6.74
N GLY A 47 -20.14 0.37 -5.50
CA GLY A 47 -18.87 -0.27 -5.15
C GLY A 47 -17.65 0.63 -5.38
N MET A 48 -17.87 1.92 -5.63
CA MET A 48 -16.80 2.92 -5.64
C MET A 48 -16.26 3.11 -4.21
N LEU A 49 -14.97 3.41 -4.08
CA LEU A 49 -14.33 3.69 -2.80
C LEU A 49 -13.78 5.12 -2.79
N THR A 50 -13.90 5.82 -1.67
CA THR A 50 -13.37 7.17 -1.51
C THR A 50 -12.37 7.22 -0.36
N PHE A 51 -11.16 7.72 -0.64
CA PHE A 51 -10.20 8.08 0.39
C PHE A 51 -10.56 9.45 0.98
N ARG A 52 -11.13 9.45 2.18
CA ARG A 52 -11.74 10.64 2.80
C ARG A 52 -10.83 11.86 2.95
N PRO A 53 -9.53 11.73 3.30
CA PRO A 53 -8.67 12.88 3.52
C PRO A 53 -8.47 13.78 2.30
N THR A 54 -8.48 13.21 1.10
CA THR A 54 -8.24 13.95 -0.15
C THR A 54 -9.43 13.93 -1.11
N GLY A 55 -10.43 13.09 -0.85
CA GLY A 55 -11.57 12.90 -1.75
C GLY A 55 -11.28 12.05 -2.98
N VAL A 56 -10.07 11.46 -3.09
CA VAL A 56 -9.72 10.60 -4.23
C VAL A 56 -10.63 9.38 -4.29
N GLN A 57 -11.11 9.07 -5.49
CA GLN A 57 -12.05 7.99 -5.75
C GLN A 57 -11.39 6.84 -6.50
N PHE A 58 -11.88 5.62 -6.25
CA PHE A 58 -11.45 4.39 -6.90
C PHE A 58 -12.68 3.64 -7.40
N SER A 59 -12.73 3.39 -8.71
CA SER A 59 -13.79 2.58 -9.30
C SER A 59 -13.76 1.16 -8.73
N LYS A 60 -14.91 0.48 -8.74
CA LYS A 60 -15.08 -0.87 -8.16
C LYS A 60 -14.04 -1.87 -8.67
N GLU A 61 -13.74 -1.83 -9.96
CA GLU A 61 -12.76 -2.68 -10.64
C GLU A 61 -11.31 -2.44 -10.21
N ASN A 62 -11.04 -1.29 -9.58
CA ASN A 62 -9.74 -0.91 -9.05
C ASN A 62 -9.66 -1.05 -7.52
N VAL A 63 -10.70 -1.61 -6.89
CA VAL A 63 -10.69 -2.00 -5.47
C VAL A 63 -10.33 -3.48 -5.40
N LEU A 64 -9.16 -3.76 -4.84
CA LEU A 64 -8.53 -5.07 -4.83
C LEU A 64 -8.33 -5.55 -3.38
N PRO A 65 -8.19 -6.86 -3.13
CA PRO A 65 -7.88 -7.35 -1.80
C PRO A 65 -6.45 -7.01 -1.39
N SER A 66 -6.26 -6.51 -0.18
CA SER A 66 -4.93 -6.38 0.44
C SER A 66 -4.36 -7.75 0.78
N GLN A 67 -3.04 -7.90 0.63
CA GLN A 67 -2.30 -9.11 0.99
C GLN A 67 -1.70 -9.06 2.41
N ASP A 68 -1.92 -7.95 3.12
CA ASP A 68 -1.50 -7.76 4.50
C ASP A 68 -2.64 -7.20 5.37
N THR A 69 -2.31 -6.80 6.60
CA THR A 69 -3.28 -6.28 7.57
C THR A 69 -3.58 -4.80 7.41
N GLN A 70 -3.07 -4.14 6.36
CA GLN A 70 -3.26 -2.72 6.11
C GLN A 70 -4.02 -2.50 4.81
N CYS A 71 -4.71 -1.37 4.72
CA CYS A 71 -5.22 -0.89 3.45
C CYS A 71 -4.15 -0.06 2.76
N HIS A 72 -4.14 -0.08 1.44
CA HIS A 72 -3.15 0.67 0.66
C HIS A 72 -3.83 1.41 -0.47
N ILE A 73 -3.30 2.57 -0.83
CA ILE A 73 -3.79 3.32 -1.99
C ILE A 73 -2.65 3.66 -2.94
N CYS A 74 -3.02 3.73 -4.21
CA CYS A 74 -2.16 4.17 -5.30
C CYS A 74 -2.86 5.32 -6.00
N THR A 75 -2.43 6.56 -5.77
CA THR A 75 -3.07 7.74 -6.38
C THR A 75 -2.44 8.10 -7.72
N SER A 76 -3.20 8.74 -8.60
CA SER A 76 -2.64 9.32 -9.82
C SER A 76 -1.64 10.42 -9.47
N ARG A 77 -0.69 10.70 -10.38
CA ARG A 77 0.24 11.82 -10.18
C ARG A 77 -0.57 13.11 -9.95
N PRO A 78 -0.06 14.05 -9.12
CA PRO A 78 -0.76 15.32 -8.85
C PRO A 78 -1.13 16.09 -10.12
N GLU A 79 -0.38 15.89 -11.21
CA GLU A 79 -0.62 16.50 -12.53
C GLU A 79 -1.89 16.00 -13.23
N SER A 80 -2.48 14.88 -12.79
CA SER A 80 -3.60 14.25 -13.48
C SER A 80 -4.97 14.85 -13.14
N ASP A 81 -5.13 15.61 -12.05
CA ASP A 81 -6.34 16.31 -11.54
C ASP A 81 -7.71 15.63 -11.79
N THR A 82 -7.73 14.31 -11.97
CA THR A 82 -8.96 13.59 -12.32
C THR A 82 -9.84 13.34 -11.09
N GLY A 83 -9.28 13.51 -9.89
CA GLY A 83 -9.90 13.05 -8.65
C GLY A 83 -9.93 11.52 -8.50
N TYR A 84 -9.33 10.76 -9.42
CA TYR A 84 -9.28 9.30 -9.38
C TYR A 84 -7.88 8.77 -9.08
N GLY A 85 -7.82 7.72 -8.26
CA GLY A 85 -6.60 6.94 -8.02
C GLY A 85 -6.49 5.77 -9.00
N TYR A 86 -5.29 5.17 -9.07
CA TYR A 86 -5.07 3.94 -9.84
C TYR A 86 -5.81 2.77 -9.20
N CYS A 87 -5.50 2.44 -7.94
CA CYS A 87 -6.07 1.29 -7.23
C CYS A 87 -6.09 1.52 -5.71
N ALA A 88 -7.03 0.85 -5.03
CA ALA A 88 -7.08 0.74 -3.58
C ALA A 88 -7.10 -0.74 -3.17
N TYR A 89 -6.23 -1.12 -2.24
CA TYR A 89 -6.15 -2.46 -1.68
C TYR A 89 -6.81 -2.45 -0.30
N VAL A 90 -7.87 -3.24 -0.11
CA VAL A 90 -8.67 -3.28 1.13
C VAL A 90 -8.57 -4.62 1.81
N VAL A 91 -8.46 -4.63 3.14
CA VAL A 91 -8.52 -5.88 3.91
C VAL A 91 -9.91 -6.52 3.78
N GLN A 92 -9.98 -7.81 3.51
CA GLN A 92 -11.27 -8.50 3.42
C GLN A 92 -11.78 -8.88 4.81
N GLY A 93 -13.01 -8.50 5.14
CA GLY A 93 -13.72 -8.98 6.34
C GLY A 93 -13.83 -8.02 7.53
N SER A 94 -13.76 -6.70 7.33
CA SER A 94 -14.10 -5.69 8.36
C SER A 94 -15.57 -5.28 8.30
#